data_AF-A0A534WNJ5-F1
#
_entry.id   AF-A0A534WNJ5-F1
#
_cell.length_a   1.000
_cell.length_b   1.000
_cell.length_c   1.000
_cell.angle_alpha   90.00
_cell.angle_beta   90.00
_cell.angle_gamma   90.00
#
_symmetry.space_group_name_H-M   'P 1'
#
loop_
_entity.id
_entity.type
_entity.pdbx_description
1 polymer ?
#
loop_
_entity_poly.entity_id
_entity_poly.type
_entity_poly.pdbx_seq_one_letter_code
_entity_poly.pdbx_strand_id
1 'polypeptide(L)'
;MTRRERLRDELLNAPNLITLARIALVPVFLYLLYYETRRNSFLAAAIYAVCALTDWFDGWLARVSDKVTTLGKFLDPLSDKVIVLSALVMLVRLGRVAVWVVVIIVAREFLISGLRAIAASEGLVISASQGG
;
A
#
# COMPACT_ATOMS: atom_id res chain seq x y z
N MET A 1 8.86 -3.75 -30.46
CA MET A 1 7.94 -3.63 -29.30
C MET A 1 7.83 -2.18 -28.91
N THR A 2 6.63 -1.61 -28.97
CA THR A 2 6.37 -0.22 -28.58
C THR A 2 6.37 -0.08 -27.06
N ARG A 3 6.73 1.10 -26.53
CA ARG A 3 6.75 1.38 -25.08
C ARG A 3 5.41 1.06 -24.38
N ARG A 4 4.28 1.14 -25.10
CA ARG A 4 2.94 0.83 -24.59
C ARG A 4 2.67 -0.68 -24.43
N GLU A 5 3.21 -1.51 -25.30
CA GLU A 5 3.04 -2.98 -25.22
C GLU A 5 3.80 -3.54 -24.01
N ARG A 6 5.04 -3.07 -23.81
CA ARG A 6 5.87 -3.48 -22.66
C ARG A 6 5.23 -3.12 -21.31
N LEU A 7 4.60 -1.96 -21.20
CA LEU A 7 3.87 -1.54 -19.99
C LEU A 7 2.63 -2.41 -19.75
N ARG A 8 1.92 -2.84 -20.80
CA ARG A 8 0.76 -3.74 -20.65
C ARG A 8 1.17 -5.12 -20.16
N ASP A 9 2.26 -5.68 -20.69
CA ASP A 9 2.76 -6.98 -20.24
C ASP A 9 3.28 -6.94 -18.80
N GLU A 10 3.88 -5.81 -18.38
CA GLU A 10 4.25 -5.59 -16.97
C GLU A 10 3.03 -5.44 -16.04
N LEU A 11 1.92 -4.86 -16.52
CA LEU A 11 0.65 -4.70 -15.80
C LEU A 11 -0.13 -6.00 -15.65
N LEU A 12 -0.13 -6.84 -16.68
CA LEU A 12 -0.90 -8.09 -16.71
C LEU A 12 -0.21 -9.26 -15.99
N ASN A 13 0.90 -9.01 -15.30
CA ASN A 13 1.52 -9.99 -14.42
C ASN A 13 0.66 -10.25 -13.17
N ALA A 14 0.59 -11.51 -12.73
CA ALA A 14 -0.24 -11.91 -11.60
C ALA A 14 -0.02 -11.08 -10.32
N PRO A 15 1.21 -10.74 -9.88
CA PRO A 15 1.42 -9.88 -8.71
C PRO A 15 0.86 -8.48 -8.91
N ASN A 16 1.09 -7.88 -10.08
CA ASN A 16 0.69 -6.51 -10.37
C ASN A 16 -0.84 -6.36 -10.49
N LEU A 17 -1.52 -7.40 -10.98
CA LEU A 17 -2.98 -7.45 -11.02
C LEU A 17 -3.57 -7.49 -9.61
N ILE A 18 -2.92 -8.16 -8.65
CA ILE A 18 -3.33 -8.18 -7.24
C ILE A 18 -3.16 -6.79 -6.63
N THR A 19 -2.01 -6.13 -6.84
CA THR A 19 -1.78 -4.75 -6.38
C THR A 19 -2.81 -3.78 -6.97
N LEU A 20 -3.11 -3.90 -8.27
CA LEU A 20 -4.11 -3.04 -8.92
C LEU A 20 -5.53 -3.30 -8.38
N ALA A 21 -5.88 -4.57 -8.14
CA ALA A 21 -7.15 -4.92 -7.52
C ALA A 21 -7.28 -4.33 -6.12
N ARG A 22 -6.20 -4.29 -5.33
CA ARG A 22 -6.18 -3.64 -4.01
C ARG A 22 -6.48 -2.15 -4.11
N ILE A 23 -5.82 -1.45 -5.03
CA ILE A 23 -6.08 -0.02 -5.26
C ILE A 23 -7.54 0.20 -5.69
N ALA A 24 -8.08 -0.69 -6.52
CA ALA A 24 -9.48 -0.63 -6.96
C ALA A 24 -10.49 -0.91 -5.83
N LEU A 25 -10.10 -1.60 -4.75
CA LEU A 25 -10.94 -1.82 -3.57
C LEU A 25 -11.01 -0.61 -2.62
N VAL A 26 -10.08 0.34 -2.73
CA VAL A 26 -10.04 1.51 -1.83
C VAL A 26 -11.31 2.37 -1.89
N PRO A 27 -11.88 2.71 -3.07
CA PRO A 27 -13.16 3.42 -3.14
C PRO A 27 -14.31 2.69 -2.45
N VAL A 28 -14.36 1.35 -2.55
CA VAL A 28 -15.37 0.52 -1.88
C VAL A 28 -15.18 0.58 -0.37
N PHE A 29 -13.94 0.45 0.10
CA PHE A 29 -13.58 0.58 1.51
C PHE A 29 -13.99 1.96 2.08
N LEU A 30 -13.68 3.04 1.36
CA LEU A 30 -14.07 4.40 1.73
C LEU A 30 -15.60 4.55 1.79
N TYR A 31 -16.32 4.03 0.80
CA TYR A 31 -17.78 4.07 0.78
C TYR A 31 -18.40 3.37 1.99
N LEU A 32 -17.89 2.20 2.38
CA LEU A 32 -18.37 1.46 3.55
C LEU A 32 -18.14 2.21 4.85
N LEU A 33 -16.98 2.85 5.01
CA LEU A 33 -16.70 3.68 6.19
C LEU A 33 -17.47 5.00 6.18
N TYR A 34 -17.80 5.53 5.00
CA TYR A 34 -18.56 6.77 4.87
C TYR A 34 -19.99 6.61 5.37
N TYR A 35 -20.63 5.50 5.01
CA TYR A 35 -21.96 5.12 5.49
C TYR A 35 -21.83 4.14 6.66
N GLU A 36 -21.25 4.63 7.77
CA GLU A 36 -20.95 3.78 8.91
C GLU A 36 -22.21 3.10 9.48
N THR A 37 -22.21 1.78 9.46
CA THR A 37 -23.14 0.92 10.21
C THR A 37 -22.33 -0.21 10.81
N ARG A 38 -22.84 -0.89 11.85
CA ARG A 38 -22.14 -2.03 12.47
C ARG A 38 -21.69 -3.05 11.42
N ARG A 39 -22.56 -3.39 10.47
CA ARG A 39 -22.24 -4.31 9.36
C ARG A 39 -21.16 -3.74 8.43
N ASN A 40 -21.28 -2.48 8.04
CA ASN A 40 -20.32 -1.86 7.12
C ASN A 40 -18.94 -1.70 7.75
N SER A 41 -18.85 -1.43 9.06
CA SER A 41 -17.58 -1.41 9.78
C SER A 41 -16.90 -2.79 9.79
N PHE A 42 -17.66 -3.88 10.00
CA PHE A 42 -17.11 -5.24 9.88
C PHE A 42 -16.66 -5.57 8.45
N LEU A 43 -17.44 -5.19 7.44
CA LEU A 43 -17.06 -5.39 6.03
C LEU A 43 -15.81 -4.57 5.65
N ALA A 44 -15.72 -3.31 6.10
CA ALA A 44 -14.54 -2.49 5.88
C ALA A 44 -13.30 -3.08 6.55
N ALA A 45 -13.42 -3.58 7.79
CA ALA A 45 -12.34 -4.27 8.49
C ALA A 45 -11.92 -5.55 7.76
N ALA A 46 -12.87 -6.33 7.23
CA ALA A 46 -12.59 -7.53 6.44
C ALA A 46 -11.85 -7.19 5.13
N ILE A 47 -12.29 -6.15 4.41
CA ILE A 47 -11.60 -5.67 3.20
C ILE A 47 -10.19 -5.22 3.54
N TYR A 48 -10.01 -4.43 4.60
CA TYR A 48 -8.70 -3.98 5.04
C TYR A 48 -7.78 -5.17 5.37
N ALA A 49 -8.28 -6.17 6.08
CA ALA A 49 -7.54 -7.38 6.41
C ALA A 49 -7.15 -8.19 5.15
N VAL A 50 -8.07 -8.37 4.21
CA VAL A 50 -7.79 -9.05 2.93
C VAL A 50 -6.74 -8.28 2.12
N CYS A 51 -6.85 -6.95 2.07
CA CYS A 51 -5.86 -6.10 1.41
C CYS A 51 -4.46 -6.23 2.04
N ALA A 52 -4.36 -6.24 3.37
CA ALA A 52 -3.09 -6.45 4.07
C ALA A 52 -2.51 -7.86 3.84
N LEU A 53 -3.35 -8.89 3.83
CA LEU A 53 -2.92 -10.27 3.56
C LEU A 53 -2.45 -10.46 2.12
N THR A 54 -3.13 -9.82 1.16
CA THR A 54 -2.75 -9.91 -0.26
C THR A 54 -1.44 -9.20 -0.57
N ASP A 55 -1.05 -8.16 0.19
CA ASP A 55 0.25 -7.46 0.07
C ASP A 55 1.43 -8.31 0.53
N TRP A 56 1.20 -9.14 1.54
CA TRP A 56 2.21 -10.10 1.92
C TRP A 56 2.34 -11.21 0.86
N PHE A 57 1.21 -11.61 0.25
CA PHE A 57 1.15 -12.69 -0.70
C PHE A 57 1.73 -12.33 -2.08
N ASP A 58 1.45 -11.14 -2.63
CA ASP A 58 2.02 -10.70 -3.90
C ASP A 58 3.54 -10.46 -3.79
N GLY A 59 4.03 -9.90 -2.68
CA GLY A 59 5.45 -9.77 -2.37
C GLY A 59 6.17 -11.10 -2.14
N TRP A 60 5.45 -12.14 -1.69
CA TRP A 60 5.98 -13.50 -1.67
C TRP A 60 6.02 -14.11 -3.08
N LEU A 61 4.93 -14.00 -3.85
CA LEU A 61 4.85 -14.52 -5.22
C LEU A 61 5.89 -13.88 -6.15
N ALA A 62 6.11 -12.57 -6.02
CA ALA A 62 7.09 -11.84 -6.83
C ALA A 62 8.53 -12.34 -6.58
N ARG A 63 8.85 -12.70 -5.33
CA ARG A 63 10.17 -13.26 -4.96
C ARG A 63 10.37 -14.69 -5.45
N VAL A 64 9.31 -15.51 -5.41
CA VAL A 64 9.39 -16.92 -5.85
C VAL A 64 9.35 -17.05 -7.38
N SER A 65 8.69 -16.10 -8.06
CA SER A 65 8.47 -16.18 -9.51
C SER A 65 9.57 -15.52 -10.35
N ASP A 66 10.57 -14.88 -9.72
CA ASP A 66 11.63 -14.07 -10.37
C ASP A 66 11.10 -13.01 -11.36
N LYS A 67 9.82 -12.67 -11.24
CA LYS A 67 9.06 -11.74 -12.09
C LYS A 67 8.90 -10.41 -11.38
N VAL A 68 10.01 -9.79 -11.03
CA VAL A 68 10.01 -8.47 -10.40
C VAL A 68 10.07 -7.40 -11.49
N THR A 69 8.97 -6.68 -11.70
CA THR A 69 8.90 -5.58 -12.68
C THR A 69 9.20 -4.23 -12.04
N THR A 70 9.72 -3.28 -12.83
CA THR A 70 9.97 -1.91 -12.36
C THR A 70 8.68 -1.22 -11.91
N LEU A 71 7.56 -1.48 -12.61
CA LEU A 71 6.25 -0.98 -12.22
C LEU A 71 5.73 -1.59 -10.91
N GLY A 72 5.88 -2.90 -10.71
CA GLY A 72 5.47 -3.57 -9.46
C GLY A 72 6.19 -2.97 -8.25
N LYS A 73 7.51 -2.77 -8.34
CA LYS A 73 8.30 -2.11 -7.29
C LYS A 73 7.81 -0.71 -6.93
N PHE A 74 7.19 0.01 -7.87
CA PHE A 74 6.61 1.32 -7.63
C PHE A 74 5.18 1.23 -7.07
N LEU A 75 4.40 0.27 -7.55
CA LEU A 75 3.00 0.08 -7.15
C LEU A 75 2.86 -0.52 -5.75
N ASP A 76 3.79 -1.36 -5.30
CA ASP A 76 3.71 -1.97 -3.96
C ASP A 76 3.71 -0.92 -2.84
N PRO A 77 4.70 0.01 -2.73
CA PRO A 77 4.69 1.04 -1.69
C PRO A 77 3.54 2.04 -1.84
N LEU A 78 3.05 2.25 -3.06
CA LEU A 78 1.90 3.11 -3.32
C LEU A 78 0.63 2.48 -2.77
N SER A 79 0.39 1.21 -3.09
CA SER A 79 -0.83 0.52 -2.69
C SER A 79 -0.93 0.35 -1.17
N ASP A 80 0.19 0.06 -0.50
CA ASP A 80 0.27 -0.02 0.97
C ASP A 80 -0.13 1.32 1.63
N LYS A 81 0.47 2.43 1.17
CA LYS A 81 0.17 3.75 1.73
C LYS A 81 -1.25 4.21 1.45
N VAL A 82 -1.80 3.95 0.26
CA VAL A 82 -3.13 4.46 -0.11
C VAL A 82 -4.22 3.91 0.80
N ILE A 83 -4.23 2.60 1.10
CA ILE A 83 -5.27 2.01 1.96
C ILE A 83 -5.12 2.45 3.42
N VAL A 84 -3.88 2.54 3.93
CA VAL A 84 -3.59 3.01 5.30
C VAL A 84 -4.00 4.47 5.46
N LEU A 85 -3.59 5.34 4.54
CA LEU A 85 -3.95 6.76 4.56
C LEU A 85 -5.47 6.96 4.44
N SER A 86 -6.12 6.18 3.57
CA SER A 86 -7.58 6.19 3.44
C SER A 86 -8.29 5.83 4.74
N ALA A 87 -7.79 4.80 5.44
CA ALA A 87 -8.32 4.41 6.75
C ALA A 87 -8.13 5.51 7.80
N LEU A 88 -6.94 6.11 7.89
CA LEU A 88 -6.65 7.20 8.84
C LEU A 88 -7.54 8.43 8.60
N VAL A 89 -7.71 8.84 7.35
CA VAL A 89 -8.60 9.95 6.97
C VAL A 89 -10.05 9.66 7.40
N MET A 90 -10.54 8.44 7.17
CA MET A 90 -11.88 8.06 7.59
C MET A 90 -12.03 8.00 9.11
N LEU A 91 -11.02 7.53 9.83
CA LEU A 91 -11.04 7.50 11.30
C LEU A 91 -11.08 8.91 11.91
N VAL A 92 -10.39 9.88 11.30
CA VAL A 92 -10.50 11.30 11.67
C VAL A 92 -11.91 11.82 11.44
N ARG A 93 -12.49 11.54 10.27
CA ARG A 93 -13.86 11.93 9.93
C ARG A 93 -14.88 11.37 10.93
N LEU A 94 -14.71 10.12 11.35
CA LEU A 94 -15.57 9.46 12.34
C LEU A 94 -15.32 9.95 13.78
N GLY A 95 -14.40 10.90 14.00
CA GLY A 95 -14.07 11.43 15.32
C GLY A 95 -13.33 10.44 16.23
N ARG A 96 -12.79 9.35 15.68
CA ARG A 96 -12.15 8.27 16.45
C ARG A 96 -10.66 8.51 16.68
N VAL A 97 -10.04 9.34 15.82
CA VAL A 97 -8.63 9.68 15.89
C VAL A 97 -8.49 11.19 15.72
N ALA A 98 -7.66 11.83 16.55
CA ALA A 98 -7.39 13.25 16.42
C ALA A 98 -6.51 13.54 15.19
N VAL A 99 -6.78 14.66 14.50
CA VAL A 99 -6.06 15.05 13.28
C VAL A 99 -4.54 15.08 13.48
N TRP A 100 -4.08 15.59 14.63
CA TRP A 100 -2.65 15.70 14.93
C TRP A 100 -1.95 14.33 15.00
N VAL A 101 -2.65 13.27 15.44
CA VAL A 101 -2.10 11.90 15.46
C VAL A 101 -1.84 11.42 14.03
N VAL A 102 -2.80 11.64 13.13
CA VAL A 102 -2.63 11.29 11.71
C VAL A 102 -1.48 12.08 11.08
N VAL A 103 -1.38 13.38 11.36
CA VAL A 103 -0.27 14.21 10.87
C VAL A 103 1.09 13.65 11.30
N ILE A 104 1.23 13.24 12.57
CA ILE A 104 2.48 12.64 13.07
C ILE A 104 2.79 11.31 12.35
N ILE A 105 1.79 10.44 12.21
CA ILE A 105 1.97 9.14 11.54
C ILE A 105 2.43 9.36 10.09
N VAL A 106 1.76 10.25 9.37
CA VAL A 106 2.08 10.58 7.98
C VAL A 106 3.47 11.20 7.87
N ALA A 107 3.79 12.19 8.73
CA ALA A 107 5.10 12.83 8.75
C ALA A 107 6.23 11.82 9.01
N ARG A 108 6.05 10.91 9.98
CA ARG A 108 6.99 9.82 10.26
C ARG A 108 7.21 8.95 9.02
N GLU A 109 6.13 8.57 8.35
CA GLU A 109 6.19 7.68 7.18
C GLU A 109 6.96 8.32 6.02
N PHE A 110 6.71 9.60 5.74
CA PHE A 110 7.44 10.37 4.74
C PHE A 110 8.90 10.59 5.13
N LEU A 111 9.18 10.91 6.40
CA LEU A 111 10.54 11.11 6.88
C LEU A 111 11.37 9.83 6.76
N ILE A 112 10.87 8.70 7.25
CA ILE A 112 11.59 7.40 7.17
C ILE A 112 11.78 6.99 5.70
N SER A 113 10.75 7.12 4.87
CA SER A 113 10.83 6.80 3.44
C SER A 113 11.84 7.71 2.72
N GLY A 114 11.81 9.01 2.98
CA GLY A 114 12.71 10.00 2.38
C GLY A 114 14.16 9.82 2.81
N LEU A 115 14.41 9.65 4.12
CA LEU A 115 15.74 9.36 4.65
C LEU A 115 16.32 8.07 4.05
N ARG A 116 15.51 7.02 3.92
CA ARG A 116 15.92 5.76 3.28
C ARG A 116 16.29 5.98 1.81
N ALA A 117 15.52 6.78 1.08
CA ALA A 117 15.79 7.09 -0.32
C ALA A 117 17.10 7.87 -0.48
N ILE A 118 17.34 8.88 0.37
CA ILE A 118 18.57 9.69 0.36
C ILE A 118 19.78 8.83 0.72
N ALA A 119 19.69 7.99 1.75
CA ALA A 119 20.78 7.10 2.13
C ALA A 119 21.12 6.10 1.01
N ALA A 120 20.10 5.54 0.35
CA ALA A 120 20.29 4.67 -0.81
C ALA A 120 20.96 5.39 -1.99
N SER A 121 20.70 6.69 -2.21
CA SER A 121 21.36 7.46 -3.28
C SER A 121 22.81 7.82 -2.97
N GLU A 122 23.19 7.92 -1.68
CA GLU A 122 24.56 8.21 -1.23
C GLU A 122 25.44 6.94 -1.10
N GLY A 123 24.95 5.77 -1.54
CA GLY A 123 25.68 4.49 -1.43
C GLY A 123 25.76 3.91 -0.02
N LEU A 124 25.20 4.61 0.98
CA LEU A 124 24.95 4.08 2.31
C LEU A 124 23.71 3.20 2.23
N VAL A 125 23.89 1.95 1.83
CA VAL A 125 22.86 0.92 2.03
C VAL A 125 22.70 0.79 3.55
N ILE A 126 21.73 1.50 4.11
CA ILE A 126 21.21 1.25 5.46
C ILE A 126 20.52 -0.11 5.37
N SER A 127 21.33 -1.17 5.38
CA SER A 127 20.89 -2.53 5.56
C SER A 127 20.07 -2.52 6.83
N ALA A 128 18.79 -2.90 6.73
CA ALA A 128 17.97 -3.16 7.89
C ALA A 128 18.79 -4.07 8.81
N SER A 129 19.06 -3.60 10.02
CA SER A 129 19.66 -4.46 11.04
C SER A 129 18.78 -5.70 11.13
N GLN A 130 19.39 -6.89 10.96
CA GLN A 130 18.76 -8.17 11.25
C GLN A 130 18.50 -8.21 12.76
N GLY A 131 17.40 -7.59 13.19
CA GLY A 131 17.02 -7.47 14.58
C GLY A 131 15.53 -7.74 14.72
N GLY A 132 15.20 -9.03 14.85
CA GLY A 132 13.99 -9.56 15.50
C GLY A 132 12.67 -9.30 14.79
#